data_AF-A0A318S867-F1
#
_entry.id   AF-A0A318S867-F1
#
_cell.length_a   1.000
_cell.length_b   1.000
_cell.length_c   1.000
_cell.angle_alpha   90.00
_cell.angle_beta   90.00
_cell.angle_gamma   90.00
#
_symmetry.space_group_name_H-M   'P 1'
#
loop_
_entity.id
_entity.type
_entity.pdbx_description
1 polymer ?
#
loop_
_entity_poly.entity_id
_entity_poly.type
_entity_poly.pdbx_seq_one_letter_code
_entity_poly.pdbx_strand_id
1 'polypeptide(L)'
;MLYRRQRNLSPLLVALALLVGLALGFLTGRVTAPDPTLATIVAPAVQHARKASGALEIVDLEYERAKQGNATSHAAAVSAARQAQAELGAASLLRQLDPGGFREAQAALADLLSAVNVNRDVNVVRTGITRAQSALRELQAIGTP
;
A
#
# COMPACT_ATOMS: atom_id res chain seq x y z
N MET A 1 -40.53 2.58 55.91
CA MET A 1 -39.72 1.54 55.23
C MET A 1 -39.97 1.62 53.73
N LEU A 2 -38.99 2.05 52.95
CA LEU A 2 -39.11 2.24 51.49
C LEU A 2 -38.93 0.89 50.78
N TYR A 3 -40.00 0.36 50.19
CA TYR A 3 -39.97 -0.88 49.40
C TYR A 3 -39.40 -0.58 48.02
N ARG A 4 -38.14 -0.96 47.77
CA ARG A 4 -37.46 -0.79 46.49
C ARG A 4 -37.95 -1.89 45.52
N ARG A 5 -38.87 -1.54 44.62
CA ARG A 5 -39.43 -2.44 43.60
C ARG A 5 -38.36 -2.75 42.55
N GLN A 6 -37.67 -3.87 42.72
CA GLN A 6 -36.65 -4.37 41.79
C GLN A 6 -37.35 -4.82 40.50
N ARG A 7 -37.28 -3.99 39.45
CA ARG A 7 -37.79 -4.33 38.12
C ARG A 7 -36.85 -5.37 37.50
N ASN A 8 -37.24 -6.64 37.57
CA ASN A 8 -36.58 -7.71 36.83
C ASN A 8 -36.86 -7.48 35.33
N LEU A 9 -35.89 -6.88 34.64
CA LEU A 9 -35.89 -6.78 33.18
C LEU A 9 -35.74 -8.20 32.63
N SER A 10 -36.78 -8.68 31.95
CA SER A 10 -36.78 -10.01 31.34
C SER A 10 -35.61 -10.10 30.34
N PRO A 11 -34.76 -11.14 30.41
CA PRO A 11 -33.60 -11.28 29.53
C PRO A 11 -34.00 -11.33 28.04
N LEU A 12 -35.24 -11.74 27.76
CA LEU A 12 -35.84 -11.73 26.43
C LEU A 12 -36.00 -10.31 25.85
N LEU A 13 -36.34 -9.31 26.69
CA LEU A 13 -36.45 -7.91 26.26
C LEU A 13 -35.09 -7.29 25.97
N VAL A 14 -34.05 -7.69 26.73
CA VAL A 14 -32.67 -7.23 26.49
C VAL A 14 -32.14 -7.80 25.18
N ALA A 15 -32.37 -9.09 24.91
CA ALA A 15 -31.98 -9.73 23.66
C ALA A 15 -32.68 -9.11 22.44
N LEU A 16 -33.98 -8.81 22.56
CA LEU A 16 -34.75 -8.16 21.50
C LEU A 16 -34.21 -6.74 21.22
N ALA A 17 -33.94 -5.96 22.26
CA ALA A 17 -33.36 -4.62 22.12
C ALA A 17 -31.97 -4.63 21.46
N LEU A 18 -31.14 -5.63 21.77
CA LEU A 18 -29.83 -5.83 21.14
C LEU A 18 -29.96 -6.14 19.65
N LEU A 19 -30.87 -7.04 19.27
CA LEU A 19 -31.11 -7.39 17.87
C LEU A 19 -31.67 -6.21 17.08
N VAL A 20 -32.59 -5.44 17.67
CA VAL A 20 -33.14 -4.24 17.05
C VAL A 20 -32.08 -3.16 16.92
N GLY A 21 -31.25 -2.93 17.94
CA GLY A 21 -30.14 -1.99 17.87
C GLY A 21 -29.10 -2.37 16.81
N LEU A 22 -28.80 -3.67 16.68
CA LEU A 22 -27.86 -4.18 15.68
C LEU A 22 -28.44 -4.11 14.27
N ALA A 23 -29.71 -4.45 14.08
CA ALA A 23 -30.40 -4.32 12.80
C ALA A 23 -30.50 -2.85 12.35
N LEU A 24 -30.88 -1.94 13.27
CA LEU A 24 -30.95 -0.51 12.99
C LEU A 24 -29.57 0.09 12.72
N GLY A 25 -28.54 -0.29 13.47
CA GLY A 25 -27.15 0.11 13.23
C GLY A 25 -26.64 -0.38 11.88
N PHE A 26 -27.00 -1.60 11.48
CA PHE A 26 -26.61 -2.18 10.20
C PHE A 26 -27.34 -1.53 9.01
N LEU A 27 -28.65 -1.26 9.15
CA LEU A 27 -29.46 -0.57 8.14
C LEU A 27 -29.04 0.89 7.97
N THR A 28 -28.86 1.63 9.08
CA THR A 28 -28.39 3.02 9.02
C THR A 28 -26.94 3.13 8.52
N GLY A 29 -26.08 2.18 8.85
CA GLY A 29 -24.69 2.14 8.37
C GLY A 29 -24.56 1.88 6.86
N ARG A 30 -25.55 1.26 6.21
CA ARG A 30 -25.55 1.06 4.75
C ARG A 30 -26.17 2.20 3.95
N VAL A 31 -27.07 2.99 4.54
CA VAL A 31 -27.71 4.13 3.84
C VAL A 31 -26.83 5.38 3.88
N THR A 32 -25.86 5.46 4.80
CA THR A 32 -24.95 6.61 4.94
C THR A 32 -23.56 6.38 4.37
N ALA A 33 -23.22 5.16 3.94
CA ALA A 33 -21.96 4.90 3.26
C ALA A 33 -22.06 5.37 1.80
N PRO A 34 -21.25 6.36 1.36
CA PRO A 34 -21.20 6.74 -0.05
C PRO A 34 -20.86 5.51 -0.90
N ASP A 35 -21.52 5.37 -2.05
CA ASP A 35 -21.17 4.32 -3.00
C ASP A 35 -19.66 4.40 -3.32
N PRO A 36 -18.93 3.26 -3.29
CA PRO A 36 -17.50 3.27 -3.55
C PRO A 36 -17.26 3.76 -4.98
N THR A 37 -16.61 4.91 -5.11
CA THR A 37 -16.15 5.40 -6.42
C THR A 37 -14.98 4.53 -6.90
N LEU A 38 -14.76 4.48 -8.22
CA LEU A 38 -13.58 3.82 -8.80
C LEU A 38 -12.27 4.35 -8.17
N ALA A 39 -12.21 5.66 -7.91
CA ALA A 39 -11.07 6.27 -7.22
C ALA A 39 -10.85 5.70 -5.81
N THR A 40 -11.93 5.48 -5.04
CA THR A 40 -11.86 4.89 -3.69
C THR A 40 -11.39 3.44 -3.72
N ILE A 41 -11.76 2.68 -4.76
CA ILE A 41 -11.35 1.27 -4.93
C ILE A 41 -9.87 1.18 -5.34
N VAL A 42 -9.39 2.11 -6.17
CA VAL A 42 -8.01 2.10 -6.71
C VAL A 42 -7.00 2.77 -5.77
N ALA A 43 -7.46 3.65 -4.87
CA ALA A 43 -6.60 4.41 -3.95
C ALA A 43 -5.61 3.57 -3.13
N PRO A 44 -5.97 2.41 -2.54
CA PRO A 44 -5.01 1.59 -1.80
C PRO A 44 -3.88 1.07 -2.69
N ALA A 45 -4.19 0.65 -3.91
CA ALA A 45 -3.19 0.13 -4.84
C ALA A 45 -2.25 1.24 -5.34
N VAL A 46 -2.78 2.45 -5.57
CA VAL A 46 -1.97 3.65 -5.88
C VAL A 46 -1.08 4.03 -4.71
N GLN A 47 -1.56 3.91 -3.47
CA GLN A 47 -0.76 4.17 -2.28
C GLN A 47 0.43 3.22 -2.19
N HIS A 48 0.24 1.93 -2.50
CA HIS A 48 1.33 0.97 -2.60
C HIS A 48 2.35 1.36 -3.69
N ALA A 49 1.91 1.77 -4.89
CA ALA A 49 2.80 2.27 -5.92
C ALA A 49 3.59 3.54 -5.50
N ARG A 50 2.97 4.43 -4.72
CA ARG A 50 3.65 5.59 -4.11
C ARG A 50 4.69 5.17 -3.08
N LYS A 51 4.38 4.21 -2.20
CA LYS A 51 5.35 3.66 -1.24
C LYS A 51 6.52 2.99 -1.95
N ALA A 52 6.26 2.27 -3.04
CA ALA A 52 7.32 1.71 -3.88
C ALA A 52 8.24 2.82 -4.43
N SER A 53 7.65 3.92 -4.89
CA SER A 53 8.42 5.09 -5.38
C SER A 53 9.25 5.73 -4.26
N GLY A 54 8.68 5.91 -3.07
CA GLY A 54 9.41 6.43 -1.91
C GLY A 54 10.56 5.52 -1.46
N ALA A 55 10.40 4.21 -1.57
CA ALA A 55 11.50 3.28 -1.31
C ALA A 55 12.66 3.44 -2.32
N LEU A 56 12.38 3.84 -3.57
CA LEU A 56 13.43 4.13 -4.56
C LEU A 56 14.27 5.37 -4.21
N GLU A 57 13.69 6.36 -3.52
CA GLU A 57 14.44 7.51 -3.01
C GLU A 57 15.47 7.08 -1.95
N ILE A 58 15.12 6.08 -1.13
CA ILE A 58 16.05 5.48 -0.16
C ILE A 58 17.15 4.71 -0.90
N VAL A 59 16.83 4.01 -1.98
CA VAL A 59 17.86 3.33 -2.81
C VAL A 59 18.89 4.32 -3.32
N ASP A 60 18.46 5.44 -3.92
CA ASP A 60 19.39 6.46 -4.45
C ASP A 60 20.33 6.99 -3.34
N LEU A 61 19.74 7.39 -2.21
CA LEU A 61 20.47 7.95 -1.07
C LEU A 61 21.49 6.98 -0.47
N GLU A 62 21.06 5.75 -0.16
CA GLU A 62 21.91 4.76 0.50
C GLU A 62 22.93 4.15 -0.46
N TYR A 63 22.60 4.00 -1.75
CA TYR A 63 23.55 3.47 -2.70
C TYR A 63 24.73 4.42 -2.94
N GLU A 64 24.48 5.74 -2.99
CA GLU A 64 25.54 6.75 -3.05
C GLU A 64 26.47 6.68 -1.83
N ARG A 65 25.92 6.57 -0.62
CA ARG A 65 26.72 6.38 0.61
C ARG A 65 27.49 5.07 0.60
N ALA A 66 26.92 4.02 0.04
CA ALA A 66 27.61 2.73 -0.10
C ALA A 66 28.84 2.85 -1.00
N LYS A 67 28.74 3.61 -2.11
CA LYS A 67 29.88 3.90 -2.99
C LYS A 67 30.98 4.74 -2.34
N GLN A 68 30.64 5.48 -1.28
CA GLN A 68 31.60 6.20 -0.45
C GLN A 68 32.26 5.32 0.64
N GLY A 69 31.96 4.01 0.67
CA GLY A 69 32.58 3.05 1.58
C GLY A 69 31.72 2.63 2.78
N ASN A 70 30.45 3.06 2.86
CA ASN A 70 29.55 2.63 3.93
C ASN A 70 28.88 1.28 3.61
N ALA A 71 29.42 0.19 4.14
CA ALA A 71 28.88 -1.16 3.91
C ALA A 71 27.43 -1.34 4.41
N THR A 72 27.05 -0.69 5.51
CA THR A 72 25.67 -0.73 6.04
C THR A 72 24.69 -0.10 5.07
N SER A 73 25.10 0.96 4.38
CA SER A 73 24.28 1.61 3.36
C SER A 73 24.02 0.73 2.13
N HIS A 74 24.94 -0.18 1.77
CA HIS A 74 24.67 -1.14 0.68
C HIS A 74 23.51 -2.08 1.04
N ALA A 75 23.53 -2.64 2.25
CA ALA A 75 22.46 -3.49 2.74
C ALA A 75 21.12 -2.73 2.84
N ALA A 76 21.15 -1.45 3.25
CA ALA A 76 19.97 -0.60 3.28
C ALA A 76 19.40 -0.36 1.86
N ALA A 77 20.25 -0.10 0.87
CA ALA A 77 19.82 0.05 -0.53
C ALA A 77 19.19 -1.24 -1.09
N VAL A 78 19.76 -2.41 -0.79
CA VAL A 78 19.17 -3.72 -1.16
C VAL A 78 17.81 -3.90 -0.50
N SER A 79 17.70 -3.59 0.80
CA SER A 79 16.45 -3.70 1.56
C SER A 79 15.37 -2.78 0.97
N ALA A 80 15.71 -1.53 0.66
CA ALA A 80 14.81 -0.57 0.05
C ALA A 80 14.33 -1.01 -1.34
N ALA A 81 15.23 -1.55 -2.18
CA ALA A 81 14.84 -2.08 -3.50
C ALA A 81 13.88 -3.28 -3.38
N ARG A 82 14.09 -4.16 -2.40
CA ARG A 82 13.14 -5.26 -2.09
C ARG A 82 11.81 -4.75 -1.56
N GLN A 83 11.82 -3.72 -0.71
CA GLN A 83 10.61 -3.09 -0.23
C GLN A 83 9.81 -2.49 -1.40
N ALA A 84 10.47 -1.83 -2.36
CA ALA A 84 9.80 -1.32 -3.55
C ALA A 84 9.08 -2.44 -4.34
N GLN A 85 9.73 -3.60 -4.50
CA GLN A 85 9.10 -4.77 -5.13
C GLN A 85 7.91 -5.31 -4.34
N ALA A 86 8.03 -5.39 -3.01
CA ALA A 86 6.95 -5.87 -2.14
C ALA A 86 5.73 -4.95 -2.20
N GLU A 87 5.95 -3.64 -2.17
CA GLU A 87 4.89 -2.63 -2.29
C GLU A 87 4.21 -2.71 -3.67
N LEU A 88 4.97 -2.80 -4.78
CA LEU A 88 4.36 -3.03 -6.09
C LEU A 88 3.58 -4.35 -6.13
N GLY A 89 4.10 -5.42 -5.53
CA GLY A 89 3.42 -6.72 -5.41
C GLY A 89 2.08 -6.65 -4.68
N ALA A 90 1.96 -5.78 -3.68
CA ALA A 90 0.72 -5.52 -2.94
C ALA A 90 -0.30 -4.70 -3.75
N ALA A 91 0.12 -3.99 -4.79
CA ALA A 91 -0.76 -3.24 -5.70
C ALA A 91 -1.48 -4.14 -6.73
N SER A 92 -2.08 -5.24 -6.28
CA SER A 92 -2.67 -6.28 -7.14
C SER A 92 -3.76 -5.77 -8.09
N LEU A 93 -4.51 -4.74 -7.68
CA LEU A 93 -5.54 -4.12 -8.50
C LEU A 93 -4.95 -3.36 -9.70
N LEU A 94 -3.78 -2.71 -9.55
CA LEU A 94 -3.12 -2.06 -10.69
C LEU A 94 -2.70 -3.08 -11.75
N ARG A 95 -2.33 -4.30 -11.36
CA ARG A 95 -2.07 -5.40 -12.30
C ARG A 95 -3.30 -5.77 -13.13
N GLN A 96 -4.49 -5.68 -12.55
CA GLN A 96 -5.74 -6.00 -13.25
C GLN A 96 -6.14 -4.88 -14.20
N LEU A 97 -5.89 -3.63 -13.83
CA LEU A 97 -6.23 -2.45 -14.62
C LEU A 97 -5.23 -2.21 -15.77
N ASP A 98 -3.94 -2.36 -15.50
CA ASP A 98 -2.87 -2.24 -16.49
C ASP A 98 -1.81 -3.34 -16.32
N PRO A 99 -2.05 -4.53 -16.89
CA PRO A 99 -1.09 -5.63 -16.82
C PRO A 99 0.21 -5.34 -17.59
N GLY A 100 0.18 -4.42 -18.57
CA GLY A 100 1.34 -4.02 -19.35
C GLY A 100 2.31 -3.21 -18.50
N GLY A 101 1.85 -2.06 -17.99
CA GLY A 101 2.63 -1.19 -17.11
C GLY A 101 3.04 -1.89 -15.82
N PHE A 102 2.22 -2.79 -15.29
CA PHE A 102 2.60 -3.56 -14.09
C PHE A 102 3.82 -4.46 -14.36
N ARG A 103 3.85 -5.16 -15.50
CA ARG A 103 5.00 -5.99 -15.88
C ARG A 103 6.24 -5.15 -16.14
N GLU A 104 6.08 -3.98 -16.76
CA GLU A 104 7.18 -3.06 -16.99
C GLU A 104 7.79 -2.54 -15.67
N ALA A 105 6.94 -2.07 -14.73
CA ALA A 105 7.40 -1.64 -13.41
C ALA A 105 8.08 -2.78 -12.64
N GLN A 106 7.52 -4.00 -12.71
CA GLN A 106 8.11 -5.17 -12.07
C GLN A 106 9.48 -5.53 -12.66
N ALA A 107 9.61 -5.49 -14.00
CA ALA A 107 10.89 -5.74 -14.67
C ALA A 107 11.92 -4.67 -14.31
N ALA A 108 11.55 -3.38 -14.34
CA ALA A 108 12.44 -2.28 -13.98
C ALA A 108 12.94 -2.39 -12.52
N LEU A 109 12.07 -2.76 -11.57
CA LEU A 109 12.47 -2.99 -10.18
C LEU A 109 13.36 -4.22 -10.02
N ALA A 110 13.14 -5.30 -10.78
CA ALA A 110 13.98 -6.48 -10.77
C ALA A 110 15.39 -6.19 -11.32
N ASP A 111 15.47 -5.46 -12.43
CA ASP A 111 16.74 -5.01 -13.02
C ASP A 111 17.50 -4.11 -12.04
N LEU A 112 16.83 -3.17 -11.39
CA LEU A 112 17.41 -2.31 -10.36
C LEU A 112 17.96 -3.12 -9.19
N LEU A 113 17.16 -4.02 -8.62
CA LEU A 113 17.60 -4.86 -7.49
C LEU A 113 18.81 -5.71 -7.88
N SER A 114 18.82 -6.26 -9.10
CA SER A 114 19.97 -7.00 -9.63
C SER A 114 21.22 -6.10 -9.71
N ALA A 115 21.10 -4.89 -10.25
CA ALA A 115 22.20 -3.93 -10.35
C ALA A 115 22.77 -3.54 -8.97
N VAL A 116 21.90 -3.32 -7.98
CA VAL A 116 22.31 -3.02 -6.60
C VAL A 116 23.03 -4.22 -5.98
N ASN A 117 22.48 -5.43 -6.11
CA ASN A 117 23.06 -6.66 -5.53
C ASN A 117 24.46 -6.95 -6.06
N VAL A 118 24.67 -6.83 -7.38
CA VAL A 118 25.99 -7.07 -8.00
C VAL A 118 26.90 -5.83 -7.96
N ASN A 119 26.51 -4.83 -7.16
CA ASN A 119 27.27 -3.61 -6.89
C ASN A 119 27.73 -2.86 -8.15
N ARG A 120 26.85 -2.71 -9.15
CA ARG A 120 27.12 -2.00 -10.42
C ARG A 120 27.56 -0.54 -10.24
N ASP A 121 27.98 0.09 -11.32
CA ASP A 121 28.29 1.52 -11.32
C ASP A 121 27.08 2.37 -10.88
N VAL A 122 27.35 3.51 -10.25
CA VAL A 122 26.31 4.40 -9.72
C VAL A 122 25.37 4.92 -10.82
N ASN A 123 25.89 5.16 -12.03
CA ASN A 123 25.09 5.63 -13.16
C ASN A 123 24.11 4.56 -13.65
N VAL A 124 24.51 3.28 -13.58
CA VAL A 124 23.63 2.15 -13.95
C VAL A 124 22.48 2.04 -12.95
N VAL A 125 22.77 2.16 -11.66
CA VAL A 125 21.74 2.13 -10.61
C VAL A 125 20.81 3.34 -10.72
N ARG A 126 21.33 4.55 -10.93
CA ARG A 126 20.52 5.75 -11.11
C ARG A 126 19.62 5.65 -12.35
N THR A 127 20.12 5.13 -13.46
CA THR A 127 19.30 4.85 -14.65
C THR A 127 18.18 3.86 -14.34
N GLY A 128 18.49 2.80 -13.59
CA GLY A 128 17.50 1.83 -13.13
C GLY A 128 16.42 2.46 -12.22
N ILE A 129 16.81 3.34 -11.31
CA ILE A 129 15.91 4.11 -10.45
C ILE A 129 14.98 4.98 -11.30
N THR A 130 15.53 5.77 -12.23
CA THR A 130 14.72 6.64 -13.11
C THR A 130 13.71 5.84 -13.92
N ARG A 131 14.13 4.70 -14.49
CA ARG A 131 13.23 3.81 -15.25
C ARG A 131 12.11 3.26 -14.35
N ALA A 132 12.45 2.74 -13.18
CA ALA A 132 11.47 2.21 -12.24
C ALA A 132 10.50 3.30 -11.74
N GLN A 133 10.99 4.51 -11.45
CA GLN A 133 10.17 5.65 -11.07
C GLN A 133 9.21 6.07 -12.20
N SER A 134 9.65 6.06 -13.45
CA SER A 134 8.78 6.35 -14.60
C SER A 134 7.64 5.35 -14.71
N ALA A 135 7.96 4.06 -14.69
CA ALA A 135 6.95 3.01 -14.78
C ALA A 135 5.97 3.03 -13.59
N LEU A 136 6.46 3.31 -12.38
CA LEU A 136 5.59 3.46 -11.20
C LEU A 136 4.70 4.72 -11.28
N ARG A 137 5.17 5.80 -11.90
CA ARG A 137 4.39 7.04 -12.07
C ARG A 137 3.25 6.83 -13.07
N GLU A 138 3.51 6.12 -14.16
CA GLU A 138 2.48 5.74 -15.15
C GLU A 138 1.38 4.91 -14.49
N LEU A 139 1.74 3.94 -13.65
CA LEU A 139 0.77 3.14 -12.89
C LEU A 139 -0.04 3.98 -11.89
N GLN A 140 0.55 5.01 -11.29
CA GLN A 140 -0.15 5.90 -10.36
C GLN A 140 -1.16 6.81 -11.08
N ALA A 141 -0.89 7.17 -12.33
CA ALA A 141 -1.79 8.02 -13.13
C ALA A 141 -3.14 7.34 -13.43
N ILE A 142 -3.20 6.01 -13.38
CA ILE A 142 -4.44 5.24 -13.54
C ILE A 142 -5.47 5.57 -12.45
N GLY A 143 -5.00 5.95 -11.26
CA GLY A 143 -5.87 6.28 -10.11
C GLY A 143 -6.14 7.76 -9.92
N THR A 144 -5.66 8.63 -10.80
CA THR A 144 -5.97 10.07 -10.79
C THR A 144 -7.09 10.37 -11.79
N PRO A 145 -8.19 11.04 -11.37
CA PRO A 145 -9.25 11.46 -12.28
C PRO A 145 -8.81 12.57 -13.24
#